data_AF-A0A1F9NF66-F1
#
_entry.id   AF-A0A1F9NF66-F1
#
_cell.length_a   1.000
_cell.length_b   1.000
_cell.length_c   1.000
_cell.angle_alpha   90.00
_cell.angle_beta   90.00
_cell.angle_gamma   90.00
#
_symmetry.space_group_name_H-M   'P 1'
#
loop_
_entity.id
_entity.type
_entity.pdbx_description
1 polymer ?
#
loop_
_entity_poly.entity_id
_entity_poly.type
_entity_poly.pdbx_seq_one_letter_code
_entity_poly.pdbx_strand_id
1 'polypeptide(L)'
;IKFRGYDAIEVKAYLELLAEDFFELNEQNRVQAEELETLRAEQEELEREKESLAAEVSLGRENVDGIQSRLENSYKHKDQEIDELRGQLEAAQADAAVLEDEKKKLAEKIVELEEKLVGGQGMTLQEQAENEKLRAKVEFLEEQNRELKQQGLDFKTTILAAQKFADNLKETSEQEAQQMMAQARADVEKFRNEAQAELTRLPKEIEALNQKKKKVRDELRSILQSYLEALDVFFASDSSGKEDDLSDLFESIKMPDEDVAESGNIESIDMDLA
;
A
#
# COMPACT_ATOMS: atom_id res chain seq x y z
N ILE A 1 -101.55 -144.64 64.11
CA ILE A 1 -102.99 -144.44 64.40
C ILE A 1 -103.45 -143.26 63.55
N LYS A 2 -104.32 -143.47 62.54
CA LYS A 2 -104.92 -142.38 61.74
C LYS A 2 -106.11 -141.82 62.53
N PHE A 3 -106.07 -140.55 62.91
CA PHE A 3 -107.19 -139.88 63.58
C PHE A 3 -107.56 -138.63 62.76
N ARG A 4 -108.80 -138.56 62.27
CA ARG A 4 -109.42 -137.42 61.53
C ARG A 4 -108.87 -137.08 60.13
N GLY A 5 -108.59 -138.09 59.31
CA GLY A 5 -108.45 -137.88 57.85
C GLY A 5 -107.16 -137.20 57.39
N TYR A 6 -106.21 -136.95 58.29
CA TYR A 6 -104.85 -136.51 57.95
C TYR A 6 -103.83 -137.49 58.55
N ASP A 7 -102.77 -137.78 57.80
CA ASP A 7 -101.64 -138.55 58.32
C ASP A 7 -100.70 -137.61 59.07
N ALA A 8 -100.55 -137.82 60.38
CA ALA A 8 -99.72 -136.98 61.24
C ALA A 8 -98.25 -136.96 60.83
N ILE A 9 -97.76 -138.01 60.15
CA ILE A 9 -96.39 -138.09 59.66
C ILE A 9 -96.22 -137.20 58.42
N GLU A 10 -97.18 -137.23 57.49
CA GLU A 10 -97.18 -136.44 56.26
C GLU A 10 -97.36 -134.94 56.53
N VAL A 11 -98.28 -134.58 57.44
CA VAL A 11 -98.46 -133.18 57.88
C VAL A 11 -97.19 -132.66 58.58
N LYS A 12 -96.54 -133.48 59.41
CA LYS A 12 -95.29 -133.09 60.07
C LYS A 12 -94.15 -132.90 59.06
N ALA A 13 -94.00 -133.80 58.10
CA ALA A 13 -93.00 -133.69 57.04
C ALA A 13 -93.23 -132.43 56.18
N TYR A 14 -94.49 -132.12 55.84
CA TYR A 14 -94.82 -130.88 55.12
C TYR A 14 -94.56 -129.61 55.94
N LEU A 15 -94.87 -129.61 57.25
CA LEU A 15 -94.56 -128.48 58.13
C LEU A 15 -93.06 -128.29 58.34
N GLU A 16 -92.27 -129.36 58.34
CA GLU A 16 -90.81 -129.32 58.43
C GLU A 16 -90.21 -128.75 57.15
N LEU A 17 -90.67 -129.20 55.98
CA LEU A 17 -90.31 -128.61 54.68
C LEU A 17 -90.70 -127.13 54.59
N LEU A 18 -91.93 -126.78 54.99
CA LEU A 18 -92.39 -125.39 55.00
C LEU A 18 -91.57 -124.52 55.96
N ALA A 19 -91.12 -125.08 57.10
CA ALA A 19 -90.27 -124.37 58.04
C ALA A 19 -88.85 -124.18 57.49
N GLU A 20 -88.32 -125.15 56.75
CA GLU A 20 -87.05 -125.06 56.02
C GLU A 20 -87.12 -123.98 54.94
N ASP A 21 -88.13 -124.04 54.06
CA ASP A 21 -88.36 -123.02 53.01
C ASP A 21 -88.54 -121.62 53.61
N PHE A 22 -89.27 -121.50 54.71
CA PHE A 22 -89.47 -120.22 55.40
C PHE A 22 -88.18 -119.71 56.05
N PHE A 23 -87.36 -120.60 56.60
CA PHE A 23 -86.06 -120.26 57.15
C PHE A 23 -85.11 -119.77 56.06
N GLU A 24 -85.03 -120.49 54.93
CA GLU A 24 -84.23 -120.07 53.77
C GLU A 24 -84.67 -118.70 53.26
N LEU A 25 -85.97 -118.47 53.12
CA LEU A 25 -86.51 -117.19 52.67
C LEU A 25 -86.20 -116.06 53.67
N ASN A 26 -86.26 -116.32 54.98
CA ASN A 26 -85.96 -115.32 55.99
C ASN A 26 -84.47 -114.98 56.02
N GLU A 27 -83.60 -115.99 55.86
CA GLU A 27 -82.16 -115.77 55.76
C GLU A 27 -81.79 -115.02 54.48
N GLN A 28 -82.43 -115.33 53.35
CA GLN A 28 -82.29 -114.55 52.11
C GLN A 28 -82.74 -113.09 52.30
N ASN A 29 -83.87 -112.85 52.96
CA ASN A 29 -84.33 -111.49 53.29
C ASN A 29 -83.33 -110.74 54.19
N ARG A 30 -82.72 -111.44 55.16
CA ARG A 30 -81.69 -110.86 56.04
C ARG A 30 -80.46 -110.44 55.24
N VAL A 31 -79.93 -111.34 54.41
CA VAL A 31 -78.76 -111.06 53.56
C VAL A 31 -79.05 -109.93 52.58
N GLN A 32 -80.22 -109.94 51.92
CA GLN A 32 -80.63 -108.86 51.03
C GLN A 32 -80.79 -107.52 51.76
N ALA A 33 -81.28 -107.51 53.00
CA ALA A 33 -81.37 -106.28 53.79
C ALA A 33 -79.99 -105.72 54.14
N GLU A 34 -79.03 -106.59 54.50
CA GLU A 34 -77.64 -106.20 54.75
C GLU A 34 -76.96 -105.68 53.48
N GLU A 35 -77.15 -106.34 52.33
CA GLU A 35 -76.66 -105.86 51.03
C GLU A 35 -77.28 -104.51 50.63
N LEU A 36 -78.58 -104.30 50.90
CA LEU A 36 -79.22 -103.02 50.64
C LEU A 36 -78.69 -101.92 51.55
N GLU A 37 -78.34 -102.24 52.80
CA GLU A 37 -77.75 -101.28 53.73
C GLU A 37 -76.32 -100.89 53.31
N THR A 38 -75.50 -101.86 52.90
CA THR A 38 -74.13 -101.58 52.41
C THR A 38 -74.15 -100.77 51.12
N LEU A 39 -75.00 -101.13 50.15
CA LEU A 39 -75.15 -100.38 48.91
C LEU A 39 -75.65 -98.95 49.14
N ARG A 40 -76.54 -98.73 50.12
CA ARG A 40 -76.99 -97.39 50.50
C ARG A 40 -75.86 -96.57 51.12
N ALA A 41 -75.06 -97.16 52.01
CA ALA A 41 -73.92 -96.47 52.60
C ALA A 41 -72.88 -96.09 51.54
N GLU A 42 -72.59 -96.99 50.60
CA GLU A 42 -71.70 -96.72 49.46
C GLU A 42 -72.28 -95.62 48.56
N GLN A 43 -73.58 -95.64 48.28
CA GLN A 43 -74.24 -94.59 47.51
C GLN A 43 -74.13 -93.22 48.20
N GLU A 44 -74.35 -93.14 49.51
CA GLU A 44 -74.19 -91.90 50.27
C GLU A 44 -72.75 -91.38 50.26
N GLU A 45 -71.77 -92.28 50.36
CA GLU A 45 -70.35 -91.91 50.30
C GLU A 45 -69.97 -91.38 48.91
N LEU A 46 -70.39 -92.05 47.85
CA LEU A 46 -70.18 -91.61 46.47
C LEU A 46 -70.89 -90.29 46.17
N GLU A 47 -72.09 -90.06 46.72
CA GLU A 47 -72.80 -88.78 46.59
C GLU A 47 -72.03 -87.64 47.29
N ARG A 48 -71.52 -87.86 48.51
CA ARG A 48 -70.67 -86.87 49.21
C ARG A 48 -69.38 -86.58 48.46
N GLU A 49 -68.71 -87.60 47.93
CA GLU A 49 -67.48 -87.42 47.15
C GLU A 49 -67.76 -86.63 45.86
N LYS A 50 -68.85 -86.97 45.15
CA LYS A 50 -69.30 -86.25 43.96
C LYS A 50 -69.58 -84.78 44.25
N GLU A 51 -70.26 -84.48 45.36
CA GLU A 51 -70.51 -83.09 45.78
C GLU A 51 -69.22 -82.33 46.10
N SER A 52 -68.28 -82.97 46.80
CA SER A 52 -66.97 -82.39 47.10
C SER A 52 -66.17 -82.09 45.81
N LEU A 53 -66.10 -83.06 44.90
CA LEU A 53 -65.43 -82.88 43.61
C LEU A 53 -66.12 -81.81 42.76
N ALA A 54 -67.45 -81.72 42.79
CA ALA A 54 -68.18 -80.66 42.10
C ALA A 54 -67.84 -79.27 42.66
N ALA A 55 -67.71 -79.14 43.99
CA ALA A 55 -67.29 -77.90 44.63
C ALA A 55 -65.84 -77.52 44.27
N GLU A 56 -64.92 -78.48 44.26
CA GLU A 56 -63.52 -78.25 43.87
C GLU A 56 -63.41 -77.83 42.40
N VAL A 57 -64.13 -78.48 41.50
CA VAL A 57 -64.19 -78.10 40.08
C VAL A 57 -64.78 -76.70 39.91
N SER A 58 -65.82 -76.36 40.67
CA SER A 58 -66.42 -75.01 40.64
C SER A 58 -65.41 -73.94 41.06
N LEU A 59 -64.70 -74.16 42.16
CA LEU A 59 -63.68 -73.24 42.66
C LEU A 59 -62.48 -73.14 41.69
N GLY A 60 -62.08 -74.24 41.08
CA GLY A 60 -61.08 -74.27 40.02
C GLY A 60 -61.48 -73.41 38.82
N ARG A 61 -62.74 -73.50 38.37
CA ARG A 61 -63.27 -72.68 37.27
C ARG A 61 -63.25 -71.19 37.62
N GLU A 62 -63.75 -70.81 38.80
CA GLU A 62 -63.74 -69.40 39.23
C GLU A 62 -62.32 -68.82 39.29
N ASN A 63 -61.35 -69.60 39.78
CA ASN A 63 -59.95 -69.19 39.80
C ASN A 63 -59.37 -69.00 38.39
N VAL A 64 -59.67 -69.92 37.46
CA VAL A 64 -59.23 -69.82 36.07
C VAL A 64 -59.83 -68.58 35.41
N ASP A 65 -61.14 -68.35 35.57
CA ASP A 65 -61.83 -67.18 35.02
C ASP A 65 -61.26 -65.88 35.61
N GLY A 66 -60.96 -65.85 36.90
CA GLY A 66 -60.33 -64.71 37.58
C GLY A 66 -58.89 -64.45 37.11
N ILE A 67 -58.12 -65.49 36.78
CA ILE A 67 -56.79 -65.34 36.16
C ILE A 67 -56.92 -64.83 34.73
N GLN A 68 -57.83 -65.39 33.94
CA GLN A 68 -58.07 -64.97 32.55
C GLN A 68 -58.48 -63.50 32.46
N SER A 69 -59.42 -63.06 33.31
CA SER A 69 -59.87 -61.66 33.36
C SER A 69 -58.73 -60.71 33.74
N ARG A 70 -57.91 -61.06 34.74
CA ARG A 70 -56.72 -60.26 35.11
C ARG A 70 -55.70 -60.18 33.98
N LEU A 71 -55.48 -61.27 33.27
CA LEU A 71 -54.56 -61.34 32.14
C LEU A 71 -55.07 -60.47 30.97
N GLU A 72 -56.36 -60.57 30.64
CA GLU A 72 -56.98 -59.76 29.59
C GLU A 72 -56.88 -58.26 29.90
N ASN A 73 -57.17 -57.86 31.14
CA ASN A 73 -57.03 -56.48 31.57
C ASN A 73 -55.57 -56.00 31.52
N SER A 74 -54.61 -56.86 31.89
CA SER A 74 -53.19 -56.54 31.78
C SER A 74 -52.75 -56.34 30.33
N TYR A 75 -53.23 -57.17 29.39
CA TYR A 75 -52.94 -56.99 27.96
C TYR A 75 -53.55 -55.71 27.42
N LYS A 76 -54.82 -55.41 27.73
CA LYS A 76 -55.47 -54.16 27.33
C LYS A 76 -54.71 -52.93 27.83
N HIS A 77 -54.23 -52.96 29.07
CA HIS A 77 -53.45 -51.84 29.62
C HIS A 77 -52.10 -51.67 28.91
N LYS A 78 -51.40 -52.78 28.63
CA LYS A 78 -50.15 -52.75 27.87
C LYS A 78 -50.34 -52.26 26.43
N ASP A 79 -51.43 -52.66 25.78
CA ASP A 79 -51.74 -52.20 24.42
C ASP A 79 -52.01 -50.69 24.41
N GLN A 80 -52.74 -50.18 25.40
CA GLN A 80 -52.95 -48.73 25.57
C GLN A 80 -51.63 -47.98 25.79
N GLU A 81 -50.75 -48.50 26.67
CA GLU A 81 -49.44 -47.90 26.92
C GLU A 81 -48.56 -47.90 25.64
N ILE A 82 -48.60 -48.98 24.86
CA ILE A 82 -47.88 -49.06 23.58
C ILE A 82 -48.40 -48.02 22.59
N ASP A 83 -49.71 -47.85 22.49
CA ASP A 83 -50.32 -46.85 21.60
C ASP A 83 -49.98 -45.41 22.03
N GLU A 84 -49.99 -45.13 23.34
CA GLU A 84 -49.56 -43.85 23.90
C GLU A 84 -48.08 -43.55 23.58
N LEU A 85 -47.18 -44.52 23.81
CA LEU A 85 -45.76 -44.38 23.52
C LEU A 85 -45.49 -44.22 22.02
N ARG A 86 -46.24 -44.91 21.16
CA ARG A 86 -46.16 -44.74 19.70
C ARG A 86 -46.58 -43.34 19.30
N GLY A 87 -47.69 -42.82 19.84
CA GLY A 87 -48.13 -41.45 19.58
C GLY A 87 -47.11 -40.40 20.03
N GLN A 88 -46.50 -40.59 21.19
CA GLN A 88 -45.41 -39.71 21.67
C GLN A 88 -44.17 -39.77 20.76
N LEU A 89 -43.80 -40.96 20.29
CA LEU A 89 -42.68 -41.15 19.37
C LEU A 89 -42.94 -40.45 18.03
N GLU A 90 -44.13 -40.60 17.47
CA GLU A 90 -44.52 -39.94 16.21
C GLU A 90 -44.52 -38.42 16.37
N ALA A 91 -45.05 -37.89 17.48
CA ALA A 91 -45.01 -36.46 17.77
C ALA A 91 -43.57 -35.94 17.88
N ALA A 92 -42.71 -36.64 18.61
CA ALA A 92 -41.29 -36.27 18.74
C ALA A 92 -40.53 -36.35 17.41
N GLN A 93 -40.86 -37.31 16.54
CA GLN A 93 -40.31 -37.41 15.19
C GLN A 93 -40.76 -36.25 14.30
N ALA A 94 -42.02 -35.84 14.40
CA ALA A 94 -42.52 -34.67 13.68
C ALA A 94 -41.81 -33.39 14.12
N ASP A 95 -41.65 -33.17 15.43
CA ASP A 95 -40.92 -32.02 15.97
C ASP A 95 -39.45 -32.03 15.55
N ALA A 96 -38.80 -33.20 15.55
CA ALA A 96 -37.42 -33.34 15.09
C ALA A 96 -37.26 -32.98 13.61
N ALA A 97 -38.21 -33.38 12.76
CA ALA A 97 -38.20 -33.04 11.33
C ALA A 97 -38.37 -31.53 11.09
N VAL A 98 -39.23 -30.86 11.85
CA VAL A 98 -39.39 -29.39 11.78
C VAL A 98 -38.09 -28.70 12.18
N LEU A 99 -37.47 -29.11 13.30
CA LEU A 99 -36.19 -28.54 13.75
C LEU A 99 -35.05 -28.82 12.77
N GLU A 100 -35.06 -29.94 12.06
CA GLU A 100 -34.06 -30.24 11.02
C GLU A 100 -34.22 -29.31 9.80
N ASP A 101 -35.45 -29.05 9.36
CA ASP A 101 -35.73 -28.09 8.29
C ASP A 101 -35.33 -26.65 8.68
N GLU A 102 -35.62 -26.24 9.92
CA GLU A 102 -35.17 -24.95 10.45
C GLU A 102 -33.64 -24.84 10.52
N LYS A 103 -32.95 -25.88 11.01
CA LYS A 103 -31.48 -25.93 11.03
C LYS A 103 -30.91 -25.81 9.62
N LYS A 104 -31.51 -26.45 8.63
CA LYS A 104 -31.08 -26.37 7.23
C LYS A 104 -31.23 -24.95 6.69
N LYS A 105 -32.38 -24.30 6.91
CA LYS A 105 -32.61 -22.89 6.51
C LYS A 105 -31.63 -21.93 7.18
N LEU A 106 -31.33 -22.14 8.46
CA LEU A 106 -30.34 -21.33 9.18
C LEU A 106 -28.93 -21.55 8.62
N ALA A 107 -28.56 -22.80 8.29
CA ALA A 107 -27.27 -23.10 7.66
C ALA A 107 -27.14 -22.43 6.28
N GLU A 108 -28.18 -22.50 5.45
CA GLU A 108 -28.21 -21.79 4.16
C GLU A 108 -28.05 -20.27 4.34
N LYS A 109 -28.69 -19.69 5.37
CA LYS A 109 -28.57 -18.27 5.67
C LYS A 109 -27.18 -17.86 6.13
N ILE A 110 -26.51 -18.71 6.91
CA ILE A 110 -25.13 -18.49 7.35
C ILE A 110 -24.21 -18.44 6.13
N VAL A 111 -24.33 -19.41 5.21
CA VAL A 111 -23.52 -19.44 3.98
C VAL A 111 -23.74 -18.18 3.13
N GLU A 112 -24.98 -17.73 2.96
CA GLU A 112 -25.30 -16.49 2.23
C GLU A 112 -24.65 -15.24 2.87
N LEU A 113 -24.65 -15.18 4.21
CA LEU A 113 -24.04 -14.07 4.93
C LEU A 113 -22.51 -14.10 4.88
N GLU A 114 -21.91 -15.29 4.94
CA GLU A 114 -20.47 -15.48 4.78
C GLU A 114 -20.01 -15.06 3.38
N GLU A 115 -20.73 -15.44 2.33
CA GLU A 115 -20.43 -15.04 0.95
C GLU A 115 -20.49 -13.52 0.77
N LYS A 116 -21.52 -12.87 1.33
CA LYS A 116 -21.63 -11.40 1.31
C LYS A 116 -20.51 -10.72 2.09
N LEU A 117 -20.11 -11.29 3.22
CA LEU A 117 -19.01 -10.76 4.02
C LEU A 117 -17.69 -10.85 3.26
N VAL A 118 -17.39 -11.99 2.65
CA VAL A 118 -16.18 -12.19 1.82
C VAL A 118 -16.19 -11.25 0.62
N GLY A 119 -17.33 -11.13 -0.07
CA GLY A 119 -17.50 -10.18 -1.18
C GLY A 119 -17.26 -8.73 -0.74
N GLY A 120 -17.84 -8.31 0.38
CA GLY A 120 -17.65 -6.97 0.95
C GLY A 120 -16.22 -6.69 1.40
N GLN A 121 -15.53 -7.69 1.98
CA GLN A 121 -14.10 -7.59 2.31
C GLN A 121 -13.24 -7.43 1.05
N GLY A 122 -13.55 -8.16 -0.01
CA GLY A 122 -12.89 -8.00 -1.32
C GLY A 122 -13.05 -6.58 -1.89
N MET A 123 -14.27 -6.04 -1.86
CA MET A 123 -14.52 -4.65 -2.29
C MET A 123 -13.77 -3.64 -1.42
N THR A 124 -13.76 -3.83 -0.10
CA THR A 124 -13.04 -2.94 0.83
C THR A 124 -11.54 -2.94 0.56
N LEU A 125 -10.93 -4.12 0.31
CA LEU A 125 -9.51 -4.23 -0.05
C LEU A 125 -9.20 -3.55 -1.39
N GLN A 126 -10.09 -3.68 -2.38
CA GLN A 126 -9.93 -2.99 -3.65
C GLN A 126 -10.00 -1.46 -3.47
N GLU A 127 -10.98 -0.96 -2.74
CA GLU A 127 -11.14 0.47 -2.43
C GLU A 127 -9.95 1.02 -1.64
N GLN A 128 -9.38 0.24 -0.72
CA GLN A 128 -8.15 0.61 0.01
C GLN A 128 -6.95 0.73 -0.93
N ALA A 129 -6.74 -0.25 -1.82
CA ALA A 129 -5.65 -0.22 -2.79
C ALA A 129 -5.78 0.93 -3.79
N GLU A 130 -7.01 1.27 -4.23
CA GLU A 130 -7.26 2.44 -5.07
C GLU A 130 -7.01 3.75 -4.31
N ASN A 131 -7.43 3.86 -3.05
CA ASN A 131 -7.14 5.01 -2.21
C ASN A 131 -5.64 5.23 -2.01
N GLU A 132 -4.87 4.18 -1.78
CA GLU A 132 -3.40 4.27 -1.67
C GLU A 132 -2.76 4.77 -2.97
N LYS A 133 -3.18 4.24 -4.13
CA LYS A 133 -2.70 4.71 -5.44
C LYS A 133 -3.05 6.17 -5.69
N LEU A 134 -4.27 6.60 -5.34
CA LEU A 134 -4.69 7.99 -5.49
C LEU A 134 -3.90 8.91 -4.55
N ARG A 135 -3.67 8.50 -3.30
CA ARG A 135 -2.83 9.26 -2.34
C ARG A 135 -1.40 9.43 -2.85
N ALA A 136 -0.77 8.36 -3.34
CA ALA A 136 0.57 8.43 -3.92
C ALA A 136 0.62 9.36 -5.14
N LYS A 137 -0.42 9.34 -5.98
CA LYS A 137 -0.51 10.25 -7.14
C LYS A 137 -0.68 11.72 -6.72
N VAL A 138 -1.46 11.99 -5.68
CA VAL A 138 -1.63 13.34 -5.13
C VAL A 138 -0.29 13.85 -4.59
N GLU A 139 0.42 13.05 -3.78
CA GLU A 139 1.73 13.42 -3.25
C GLU A 139 2.75 13.73 -4.35
N PHE A 140 2.81 12.89 -5.39
CA PHE A 140 3.68 13.12 -6.54
C PHE A 140 3.34 14.42 -7.28
N LEU A 141 2.06 14.70 -7.51
CA LEU A 141 1.64 15.93 -8.17
C LEU A 141 1.89 17.17 -7.30
N GLU A 142 1.74 17.05 -5.99
CA GLU A 142 2.07 18.13 -5.05
C GLU A 142 3.57 18.45 -5.04
N GLU A 143 4.44 17.43 -5.11
CA GLU A 143 5.89 17.61 -5.23
C GLU A 143 6.24 18.33 -6.54
N GLN A 144 5.72 17.86 -7.67
CA GLN A 144 5.93 18.52 -8.97
C GLN A 144 5.46 19.97 -8.96
N ASN A 145 4.31 20.24 -8.33
CA ASN A 145 3.77 21.60 -8.23
C ASN A 145 4.68 22.49 -7.37
N ARG A 146 5.24 21.94 -6.29
CA ARG A 146 6.20 22.64 -5.42
C ARG A 146 7.50 22.95 -6.16
N GLU A 147 8.03 21.98 -6.90
CA GLU A 147 9.23 22.15 -7.71
C GLU A 147 9.03 23.21 -8.80
N LEU A 148 7.93 23.15 -9.56
CA LEU A 148 7.60 24.15 -10.58
C LEU A 148 7.44 25.56 -9.98
N LYS A 149 6.83 25.67 -8.79
CA LYS A 149 6.75 26.96 -8.07
C LYS A 149 8.12 27.48 -7.68
N GLN A 150 9.00 26.61 -7.17
CA GLN A 150 10.36 26.98 -6.81
C GLN A 150 11.15 27.44 -8.04
N GLN A 151 11.10 26.68 -9.14
CA GLN A 151 11.70 27.07 -10.41
C GLN A 151 11.17 28.44 -10.88
N GLY A 152 9.86 28.69 -10.76
CA GLY A 152 9.26 29.99 -11.07
C GLY A 152 9.82 31.15 -10.23
N LEU A 153 10.09 30.92 -8.94
CA LEU A 153 10.73 31.91 -8.06
C LEU A 153 12.20 32.16 -8.46
N ASP A 154 12.93 31.11 -8.79
CA ASP A 154 14.34 31.20 -9.20
C ASP A 154 14.47 31.94 -10.54
N PHE A 155 13.57 31.65 -11.50
CA PHE A 155 13.46 32.38 -12.76
C PHE A 155 13.15 33.86 -12.52
N LYS A 156 12.19 34.18 -11.65
CA LYS A 156 11.87 35.58 -11.31
C LYS A 156 13.07 36.31 -10.70
N THR A 157 13.80 35.65 -9.81
CA THR A 157 15.01 36.22 -9.17
C THR A 157 16.10 36.45 -10.21
N THR A 158 16.31 35.51 -11.13
CA THR A 158 17.28 35.63 -12.22
C THR A 158 16.92 36.77 -13.16
N ILE A 159 15.64 36.92 -13.52
CA ILE A 159 15.18 38.04 -14.35
C ILE A 159 15.42 39.38 -13.65
N LEU A 160 15.14 39.49 -12.34
CA LEU A 160 15.43 40.69 -11.58
C LEU A 160 16.94 41.00 -11.52
N ALA A 161 17.79 39.99 -11.37
CA ALA A 161 19.23 40.15 -11.42
C ALA A 161 19.72 40.59 -12.80
N ALA A 162 19.22 39.99 -13.87
CA ALA A 162 19.53 40.39 -15.24
C ALA A 162 19.06 41.82 -15.56
N GLN A 163 17.88 42.21 -15.07
CA GLN A 163 17.36 43.57 -15.21
C GLN A 163 18.27 44.58 -14.49
N LYS A 164 18.61 44.32 -13.23
CA LYS A 164 19.56 45.16 -12.47
C LYS A 164 20.93 45.23 -13.13
N PHE A 165 21.42 44.11 -13.68
CA PHE A 165 22.69 44.07 -14.40
C PHE A 165 22.63 44.94 -15.65
N ALA A 166 21.55 44.86 -16.44
CA ALA A 166 21.37 45.70 -17.62
C ALA A 166 21.25 47.19 -17.27
N ASP A 167 20.51 47.53 -16.21
CA ASP A 167 20.39 48.91 -15.72
C ASP A 167 21.75 49.45 -15.25
N ASN A 168 22.50 48.68 -14.46
CA ASN A 168 23.85 49.03 -14.03
C ASN A 168 24.81 49.19 -15.22
N LEU A 169 24.78 48.26 -16.18
CA LEU A 169 25.64 48.31 -17.37
C LEU A 169 25.34 49.56 -18.20
N LYS A 170 24.07 49.94 -18.31
CA LYS A 170 23.65 51.17 -18.99
C LYS A 170 24.16 52.41 -18.25
N GLU A 171 24.01 52.45 -16.93
CA GLU A 171 24.52 53.56 -16.11
C GLU A 171 26.05 53.69 -16.20
N THR A 172 26.79 52.59 -16.08
CA THR A 172 28.26 52.61 -16.21
C THR A 172 28.68 53.01 -17.62
N SER A 173 28.01 52.50 -18.65
CA SER A 173 28.29 52.88 -20.05
C SER A 173 28.01 54.36 -20.30
N GLU A 174 26.94 54.93 -19.72
CA GLU A 174 26.65 56.36 -19.79
C GLU A 174 27.73 57.19 -19.07
N GLN A 175 28.17 56.76 -17.88
CA GLN A 175 29.24 57.42 -17.14
C GLN A 175 30.59 57.36 -17.88
N GLU A 176 30.98 56.19 -18.39
CA GLU A 176 32.20 56.01 -19.18
C GLU A 176 32.18 56.83 -20.46
N ALA A 177 31.06 56.85 -21.19
CA ALA A 177 30.89 57.70 -22.37
C ALA A 177 30.99 59.20 -22.00
N GLN A 178 30.39 59.63 -20.90
CA GLN A 178 30.51 61.00 -20.41
C GLN A 178 31.96 61.35 -20.05
N GLN A 179 32.68 60.47 -19.36
CA GLN A 179 34.09 60.66 -19.03
C GLN A 179 34.95 60.72 -20.29
N MET A 180 34.74 59.82 -21.26
CA MET A 180 35.45 59.82 -22.54
C MET A 180 35.20 61.13 -23.30
N MET A 181 33.96 61.61 -23.34
CA MET A 181 33.63 62.89 -23.96
C MET A 181 34.25 64.08 -23.22
N ALA A 182 34.30 64.05 -21.89
CA ALA A 182 34.96 65.09 -21.10
C ALA A 182 36.48 65.11 -21.32
N GLN A 183 37.11 63.93 -21.35
CA GLN A 183 38.53 63.75 -21.66
C GLN A 183 38.86 64.27 -23.06
N ALA A 184 38.09 63.85 -24.08
CA ALA A 184 38.27 64.31 -25.45
C ALA A 184 38.13 65.84 -25.58
N ARG A 185 37.18 66.45 -24.85
CA ARG A 185 37.05 67.92 -24.80
C ARG A 185 38.26 68.58 -24.16
N ALA A 186 38.77 68.04 -23.05
CA ALA A 186 39.96 68.57 -22.38
C ALA A 186 41.20 68.45 -23.28
N ASP A 187 41.37 67.33 -23.98
CA ASP A 187 42.47 67.13 -24.93
C ASP A 187 42.37 68.11 -26.11
N VAL A 188 41.17 68.32 -26.66
CA VAL A 188 40.92 69.33 -27.70
C VAL A 188 41.23 70.74 -27.21
N GLU A 189 40.84 71.10 -25.98
CA GLU A 189 41.18 72.40 -25.39
C GLU A 189 42.69 72.55 -25.19
N LYS A 190 43.37 71.50 -24.74
CA LYS A 190 44.83 71.48 -24.61
C LYS A 190 45.51 71.69 -25.95
N PHE A 191 45.16 70.92 -26.97
CA PHE A 191 45.71 71.09 -28.33
C PHE A 191 45.41 72.48 -28.89
N ARG A 192 44.22 73.03 -28.64
CA ARG A 192 43.87 74.40 -29.04
C ARG A 192 44.75 75.43 -28.33
N ASN A 193 45.00 75.27 -27.04
CA ASN A 193 45.86 76.16 -26.27
C ASN A 193 47.32 76.07 -26.71
N GLU A 194 47.84 74.87 -26.96
CA GLU A 194 49.19 74.64 -27.49
C GLU A 194 49.33 75.24 -28.89
N ALA A 195 48.38 74.99 -29.79
CA ALA A 195 48.36 75.59 -31.12
C ALA A 195 48.29 77.12 -31.05
N GLN A 196 47.48 77.69 -30.15
CA GLN A 196 47.41 79.14 -29.95
C GLN A 196 48.73 79.70 -29.40
N ALA A 197 49.38 79.00 -28.47
CA ALA A 197 50.68 79.39 -27.94
C ALA A 197 51.75 79.39 -29.05
N GLU A 198 51.82 78.33 -29.85
CA GLU A 198 52.70 78.25 -31.03
C GLU A 198 52.39 79.36 -32.04
N LEU A 199 51.12 79.64 -32.32
CA LEU A 199 50.71 80.72 -33.23
C LEU A 199 51.15 82.10 -32.73
N THR A 200 51.24 82.32 -31.41
CA THR A 200 51.81 83.55 -30.83
C THR A 200 53.34 83.57 -30.76
N ARG A 201 53.98 82.40 -30.68
CA ARG A 201 55.44 82.24 -30.62
C ARG A 201 56.07 82.40 -32.00
N LEU A 202 55.53 81.75 -33.02
CA LEU A 202 56.07 81.73 -34.38
C LEU A 202 56.34 83.14 -34.95
N PRO A 203 55.45 84.14 -34.84
CA PRO A 203 55.74 85.50 -35.31
C PRO A 203 56.91 86.16 -34.58
N LYS A 204 57.02 85.97 -33.25
CA LYS A 204 58.14 86.50 -32.46
C LYS A 204 59.45 85.85 -32.86
N GLU A 205 59.43 84.54 -33.14
CA GLU A 205 60.59 83.78 -33.58
C GLU A 205 61.01 84.15 -35.01
N ILE A 206 60.05 84.35 -35.93
CA ILE A 206 60.27 84.90 -37.28
C ILE A 206 60.89 86.29 -37.20
N GLU A 207 60.39 87.16 -36.31
CA GLU A 207 60.94 88.50 -36.13
C GLU A 207 62.38 88.46 -35.60
N ALA A 208 62.64 87.63 -34.58
CA ALA A 208 64.00 87.42 -34.05
C ALA A 208 64.96 86.85 -35.10
N LEU A 209 64.52 85.90 -35.92
CA LEU A 209 65.30 85.35 -37.03
C LEU A 209 65.56 86.39 -38.13
N ASN A 210 64.57 87.22 -38.47
CA ASN A 210 64.75 88.32 -39.41
C ASN A 210 65.74 89.38 -38.87
N GLN A 211 65.69 89.67 -37.57
CA GLN A 211 66.68 90.54 -36.92
C GLN A 211 68.08 89.94 -36.97
N LYS A 212 68.24 88.64 -36.66
CA LYS A 212 69.53 87.93 -36.81
C LYS A 212 70.03 87.96 -38.25
N LYS A 213 69.17 87.66 -39.22
CA LYS A 213 69.51 87.74 -40.67
C LYS A 213 69.96 89.14 -41.07
N LYS A 214 69.30 90.18 -40.55
CA LYS A 214 69.70 91.57 -40.77
C LYS A 214 71.06 91.87 -40.15
N LYS A 215 71.31 91.48 -38.90
CA LYS A 215 72.61 91.63 -38.22
C LYS A 215 73.74 90.96 -39.00
N VAL A 216 73.57 89.69 -39.39
CA VAL A 216 74.58 88.96 -40.18
C VAL A 216 74.81 89.65 -41.53
N ARG A 217 73.77 90.14 -42.20
CA ARG A 217 73.93 90.90 -43.46
C ARG A 217 74.73 92.19 -43.23
N ASP A 218 74.41 92.94 -42.19
CA ASP A 218 75.09 94.21 -41.87
C ASP A 218 76.56 93.95 -41.46
N GLU A 219 76.83 92.88 -40.70
CA GLU A 219 78.17 92.39 -40.38
C GLU A 219 78.95 91.99 -41.65
N LEU A 220 78.35 91.21 -42.55
CA LEU A 220 78.98 90.84 -43.83
C LEU A 220 79.28 92.07 -44.68
N ARG A 221 78.36 93.05 -44.70
CA ARG A 221 78.55 94.30 -45.42
C ARG A 221 79.69 95.12 -44.82
N SER A 222 79.81 95.16 -43.49
CA SER A 222 80.93 95.78 -42.79
C SER A 222 82.26 95.08 -43.09
N ILE A 223 82.29 93.75 -43.11
CA ILE A 223 83.48 92.96 -43.46
C ILE A 223 83.89 93.23 -44.92
N LEU A 224 82.94 93.21 -45.86
CA LEU A 224 83.20 93.51 -47.26
C LEU A 224 83.66 94.96 -47.45
N GLN A 225 83.08 95.91 -46.71
CA GLN A 225 83.53 97.31 -46.70
C GLN A 225 84.98 97.41 -46.18
N SER A 226 85.32 96.66 -45.12
CA SER A 226 86.69 96.60 -44.61
C SER A 226 87.67 95.95 -45.60
N TYR A 227 87.22 94.96 -46.37
CA TYR A 227 88.03 94.38 -47.46
C TYR A 227 88.18 95.31 -48.65
N LEU A 228 87.15 96.12 -48.98
CA LEU A 228 87.25 97.18 -49.98
C LEU A 228 88.23 98.28 -49.55
N GLU A 229 88.17 98.73 -48.30
CA GLU A 229 89.16 99.66 -47.74
C GLU A 229 90.57 99.06 -47.73
N ALA A 230 90.73 97.78 -47.40
CA ALA A 230 92.01 97.10 -47.46
C ALA A 230 92.56 96.99 -48.90
N LEU A 231 91.70 96.81 -49.90
CA LEU A 231 92.08 96.80 -51.32
C LEU A 231 92.43 98.21 -51.83
N ASP A 232 91.72 99.24 -51.41
CA ASP A 232 92.03 100.64 -51.75
C ASP A 232 93.38 101.09 -51.14
N VAL A 233 93.77 100.54 -49.99
CA VAL A 233 95.10 100.77 -49.37
C VAL A 233 96.22 99.99 -50.08
N PHE A 234 95.93 98.81 -50.63
CA PHE A 234 96.95 97.95 -51.25
C PHE A 234 97.48 98.49 -52.60
N PHE A 235 96.70 99.30 -53.33
CA PHE A 235 97.12 99.86 -54.62
C PHE A 235 97.76 101.25 -54.55
N ALA A 236 97.90 101.84 -53.36
CA ALA A 236 98.38 103.22 -53.19
C ALA A 236 99.85 103.36 -52.69
N SER A 237 100.60 102.27 -52.46
CA SER A 237 102.02 102.37 -52.10
C SER A 237 102.92 101.36 -52.85
N ASP A 238 103.40 101.80 -54.01
CA ASP A 238 104.54 101.24 -54.71
C ASP A 238 105.83 101.80 -54.07
N SER A 239 106.60 101.02 -53.29
CA SER A 239 108.07 101.16 -53.11
C SER A 239 108.70 100.24 -52.03
N SER A 240 109.72 99.48 -52.44
CA SER A 240 110.87 98.94 -51.66
C SER A 240 110.80 97.59 -50.90
N GLY A 241 111.78 96.71 -51.21
CA GLY A 241 112.30 95.60 -50.37
C GLY A 241 111.76 94.22 -50.73
N LYS A 242 112.47 93.39 -51.53
CA LYS A 242 113.41 92.33 -51.10
C LYS A 242 112.80 91.33 -50.10
N GLU A 243 112.49 90.12 -50.56
CA GLU A 243 113.30 88.89 -50.37
C GLU A 243 113.54 88.58 -48.88
N ASP A 244 112.77 87.65 -48.32
CA ASP A 244 113.29 86.36 -47.84
C ASP A 244 112.23 85.57 -47.03
N ASP A 245 111.85 84.44 -47.62
CA ASP A 245 111.85 83.09 -47.02
C ASP A 245 111.31 82.88 -45.59
N LEU A 246 110.05 82.43 -45.48
CA LEU A 246 109.53 81.67 -44.32
C LEU A 246 108.42 80.70 -44.77
N SER A 247 108.79 79.76 -45.63
CA SER A 247 107.92 78.71 -46.20
C SER A 247 107.57 77.57 -45.23
N ASP A 248 107.48 77.82 -43.92
CA ASP A 248 107.37 76.79 -42.85
C ASP A 248 106.22 77.06 -41.85
N LEU A 249 105.00 77.35 -42.34
CA LEU A 249 103.82 77.40 -41.46
C LEU A 249 102.50 76.99 -42.15
N PHE A 250 102.54 75.98 -43.00
CA PHE A 250 101.32 75.33 -43.51
C PHE A 250 101.29 73.85 -43.15
N GLU A 251 101.02 73.59 -41.88
CA GLU A 251 100.51 72.33 -41.34
C GLU A 251 99.27 72.74 -40.52
N SER A 252 98.03 72.64 -41.01
CA SER A 252 97.29 71.39 -41.11
C SER A 252 95.83 71.69 -41.50
N ILE A 253 95.51 71.77 -42.79
CA ILE A 253 94.13 71.55 -43.28
C ILE A 253 94.21 70.80 -44.61
N LYS A 254 93.83 69.52 -44.57
CA LYS A 254 93.27 68.82 -45.71
C LYS A 254 91.94 68.17 -45.27
N MET A 255 90.86 68.80 -45.73
CA MET A 255 89.66 68.16 -46.27
C MET A 255 90.03 67.24 -47.45
N PRO A 256 89.13 66.45 -48.08
CA PRO A 256 87.75 66.01 -47.76
C PRO A 256 87.67 64.45 -47.96
N ASP A 257 86.57 63.70 -48.03
CA ASP A 257 85.35 63.70 -48.86
C ASP A 257 84.45 62.58 -48.29
N GLU A 258 83.16 62.85 -48.06
CA GLU A 258 82.02 62.43 -48.90
C GLU A 258 81.68 60.93 -48.88
N ASP A 259 80.41 60.70 -48.50
CA ASP A 259 79.46 59.78 -49.14
C ASP A 259 79.02 58.44 -48.48
N VAL A 260 77.68 58.31 -48.57
CA VAL A 260 76.80 57.13 -48.63
C VAL A 260 76.24 56.51 -47.33
N ALA A 261 74.99 56.90 -47.03
CA ALA A 261 73.74 56.13 -46.94
C ALA A 261 73.63 54.75 -46.24
N GLU A 262 72.42 54.56 -45.69
CA GLU A 262 71.73 53.31 -45.31
C GLU A 262 72.29 52.54 -44.10
N SER A 263 71.55 51.84 -43.25
CA SER A 263 70.13 51.49 -43.08
C SER A 263 69.97 51.11 -41.60
N GLY A 264 68.81 51.32 -40.97
CA GLY A 264 67.98 50.20 -40.51
C GLY A 264 68.47 49.53 -39.21
N ASN A 265 67.74 49.71 -38.10
CA ASN A 265 67.36 48.57 -37.25
C ASN A 265 66.16 48.90 -36.35
N ILE A 266 65.13 48.08 -36.51
CA ILE A 266 63.90 48.01 -35.73
C ILE A 266 64.09 46.84 -34.76
N GLU A 267 63.88 47.07 -33.46
CA GLU A 267 63.69 46.05 -32.42
C GLU A 267 62.66 46.62 -31.45
N SER A 268 61.68 45.90 -30.91
CA SER A 268 61.02 44.63 -31.20
C SER A 268 59.74 44.68 -30.38
N ILE A 269 58.64 44.21 -30.96
CA ILE A 269 57.33 44.10 -30.32
C ILE A 269 57.35 42.83 -29.47
N ASP A 270 56.90 42.91 -28.22
CA ASP A 270 56.52 41.74 -27.44
C ASP A 270 55.03 41.86 -27.10
N MET A 271 54.26 40.89 -27.57
CA MET A 271 52.80 40.81 -27.41
C MET A 271 52.45 39.34 -27.15
N ASP A 272 52.46 38.96 -25.88
CA ASP A 272 51.98 37.65 -25.43
C ASP A 272 50.49 37.74 -25.09
N LEU A 273 49.67 37.11 -25.93
CA LEU A 273 48.26 36.82 -25.69
C LEU A 273 47.90 35.49 -26.37
N ALA A 274 47.92 34.41 -25.58
CA ALA A 274 47.05 33.24 -25.70
C ALA A 274 47.00 32.51 -24.36
#